data_AF-A0A0F9GR65-F1
#
_entry.id   AF-A0A0F9GR65-F1
#
_cell.length_a   1.000
_cell.length_b   1.000
_cell.length_c   1.000
_cell.angle_alpha   90.00
_cell.angle_beta   90.00
_cell.angle_gamma   90.00
#
_symmetry.space_group_name_H-M   'P 1'
#
loop_
_entity.id
_entity.type
_entity.pdbx_description
1 polymer ?
#
loop_
_entity_poly.entity_id
_entity_poly.type
_entity_poly.pdbx_seq_one_letter_code
_entity_poly.pdbx_strand_id
1 'polypeptide(L)' 'MANNQLLIGYLKELHVPTIRECFEDIAQTAEQESLSYECYLLELAERECEARRERRISRLLRESRLPLE' A
#
# COMPACT_ATOMS: atom_id res chain seq x y z
N MET A 1 -7.57 -13.93 17.68
CA MET A 1 -7.53 -12.68 16.87
C MET A 1 -6.39 -11.74 17.32
N ALA A 2 -5.17 -12.25 17.55
CA ALA A 2 -4.02 -11.43 17.98
C ALA A 2 -3.08 -11.07 16.80
N ASN A 3 -3.02 -11.91 15.77
CA ASN A 3 -2.08 -11.74 14.66
C ASN A 3 -2.35 -10.48 13.83
N ASN A 4 -3.62 -10.13 13.60
CA ASN A 4 -3.94 -8.95 12.79
C ASN A 4 -3.56 -7.64 13.49
N GLN A 5 -3.65 -7.63 14.83
CA GLN A 5 -3.29 -6.47 15.65
C GLN A 5 -1.76 -6.27 15.73
N LEU A 6 -1.00 -7.37 15.79
CA LEU A 6 0.46 -7.34 15.68
C LEU A 6 0.90 -6.92 14.27
N LEU A 7 0.26 -7.43 13.22
CA LEU A 7 0.52 -7.04 11.84
C LEU A 7 0.33 -5.54 11.67
N ILE A 8 -0.80 -4.97 12.11
CA ILE A 8 -1.03 -3.52 12.07
C ILE A 8 0.04 -2.74 12.83
N GLY A 9 0.53 -3.27 13.96
CA GLY A 9 1.65 -2.70 14.72
C GLY A 9 2.93 -2.63 13.88
N TYR A 10 3.34 -3.75 13.29
CA TYR A 10 4.51 -3.80 12.42
C TYR A 10 4.36 -2.94 11.16
N LEU A 11 3.17 -2.91 10.54
CA LEU A 11 2.90 -2.07 9.37
C LEU A 11 3.00 -0.58 9.72
N LYS A 12 2.60 -0.17 10.93
CA LYS A 12 2.82 1.19 11.44
C LYS A 12 4.30 1.48 11.63
N GLU A 13 5.05 0.56 12.23
CA GLU A 13 6.48 0.73 12.52
C GLU A 13 7.33 0.80 11.24
N LEU A 14 6.99 0.00 10.23
CA LEU A 14 7.59 0.03 8.89
C LEU A 14 7.11 1.22 8.04
N HIS A 15 6.20 2.05 8.57
CA HIS A 15 5.60 3.18 7.88
C HIS A 15 4.95 2.79 6.54
N VAL A 16 4.27 1.65 6.45
CA VAL A 16 3.59 1.17 5.24
C VAL A 16 2.06 1.34 5.32
N PRO A 17 1.54 2.58 5.27
CA PRO A 17 0.13 2.86 5.49
C PRO A 17 -0.76 2.29 4.39
N THR A 18 -0.29 2.22 3.14
CA THR A 18 -1.11 1.73 2.02
C THR A 18 -1.34 0.23 2.16
N ILE A 19 -0.29 -0.53 2.52
CA ILE A 19 -0.44 -1.96 2.84
C ILE A 19 -1.45 -2.13 3.97
N ARG A 20 -1.37 -1.32 5.03
CA ARG A 20 -2.31 -1.40 6.16
C ARG A 20 -3.77 -1.16 5.76
N GLU A 21 -4.03 -0.33 4.76
CA GLU A 21 -5.39 -0.05 4.29
C GLU A 21 -5.89 -1.10 3.29
N CYS A 22 -5.00 -1.71 2.51
CA CYS A 22 -5.38 -2.60 1.40
C CYS A 22 -5.10 -4.10 1.67
N PHE A 23 -4.41 -4.49 2.74
CA PHE A 23 -4.04 -5.90 2.94
C PHE A 23 -5.25 -6.84 3.10
N GLU A 24 -6.32 -6.39 3.77
CA GLU A 24 -7.54 -7.21 3.94
C GLU A 24 -8.25 -7.42 2.59
N ASP A 25 -8.30 -6.36 1.78
CA ASP A 25 -8.94 -6.36 0.46
C ASP A 25 -8.18 -7.25 -0.55
N ILE A 26 -6.85 -7.11 -0.58
CA ILE A 26 -5.99 -7.94 -1.44
C ILE A 26 -5.97 -9.39 -0.93
N ALA A 27 -6.04 -9.63 0.40
CA ALA A 27 -6.11 -10.98 0.94
C ALA A 27 -7.43 -11.66 0.55
N GLN A 28 -8.53 -10.93 0.64
CA GLN A 28 -9.84 -11.41 0.21
C GLN A 28 -9.88 -11.69 -1.30
N THR A 29 -9.29 -10.81 -2.10
CA THR A 29 -9.16 -11.00 -3.56
C THR A 29 -8.29 -12.21 -3.87
N ALA A 30 -7.17 -12.39 -3.17
CA ALA A 30 -6.28 -13.54 -3.35
C ALA A 30 -6.94 -14.86 -2.97
N GLU A 31 -7.77 -14.89 -1.92
CA GLU A 31 -8.57 -16.07 -1.58
C GLU A 31 -9.63 -16.36 -2.66
N GLN A 32 -10.29 -15.33 -3.20
CA GLN A 32 -11.32 -15.49 -4.24
C GLN A 32 -10.74 -15.94 -5.58
N GLU A 33 -9.62 -15.35 -5.99
CA GLU A 33 -8.96 -15.66 -7.26
C GLU A 33 -7.97 -16.83 -7.16
N SER A 34 -7.81 -17.42 -5.98
CA SER A 34 -6.79 -18.44 -5.69
C SER A 34 -5.39 -17.99 -6.12
N LEU A 35 -5.07 -16.72 -5.92
CA LEU A 35 -3.77 -16.15 -6.26
C LEU A 35 -2.68 -16.81 -5.41
N SER A 36 -1.54 -17.05 -6.04
CA SER A 36 -0.35 -17.47 -5.33
C SER A 36 0.04 -16.42 -4.28
N TYR A 37 0.54 -16.89 -3.14
CA TYR A 37 1.06 -16.04 -2.07
C TYR A 37 2.09 -15.01 -2.57
N GLU A 38 2.87 -15.39 -3.58
CA GLU A 38 3.86 -14.54 -4.25
C GLU A 38 3.20 -13.34 -4.96
N CYS A 39 2.09 -13.56 -5.67
CA CYS A 39 1.33 -12.50 -6.33
C CYS A 39 0.69 -11.56 -5.31
N TYR A 40 0.14 -12.12 -4.23
CA TYR A 40 -0.44 -11.33 -3.12
C TYR A 40 0.59 -10.38 -2.51
N LEU A 41 1.79 -10.88 -2.18
CA LEU A 41 2.87 -10.05 -1.63
C LEU A 41 3.36 -9.00 -2.64
N LEU A 42 3.46 -9.38 -3.91
CA LEU A 42 3.88 -8.47 -4.97
C LEU A 42 2.90 -7.30 -5.10
N GLU A 43 1.60 -7.57 -5.14
CA GLU A 43 0.57 -6.55 -5.30
C GLU A 43 0.55 -5.59 -4.09
N LEU A 44 0.69 -6.10 -2.87
CA LEU A 44 0.81 -5.25 -1.68
C LEU A 44 2.04 -4.33 -1.75
N ALA A 45 3.19 -4.88 -2.13
CA ALA A 45 4.43 -4.11 -2.23
C ALA A 45 4.36 -3.07 -3.36
N GLU A 46 3.73 -3.41 -4.48
CA GLU A 46 3.53 -2.51 -5.62
C GLU A 46 2.65 -1.33 -5.23
N ARG A 47 1.47 -1.58 -4.64
CA ARG A 47 0.53 -0.53 -4.19
C ARG A 47 1.19 0.46 -3.22
N GLU A 48 2.02 -0.03 -2.29
CA GLU A 48 2.76 0.82 -1.36
C GLU A 48 3.83 1.65 -2.06
N CYS A 49 4.59 1.06 -2.97
CA CYS A 49 5.60 1.76 -3.77
C CYS A 49 4.96 2.84 -4.65
N GLU A 50 3.85 2.52 -5.32
CA GLU A 50 3.09 3.43 -6.15
C GLU A 50 2.54 4.59 -5.32
N ALA A 51 1.88 4.33 -4.20
CA ALA A 51 1.36 5.38 -3.33
C ALA A 51 2.47 6.31 -2.80
N ARG A 52 3.66 5.78 -2.49
CA ARG A 52 4.83 6.60 -2.12
C ARG A 52 5.33 7.44 -3.28
N ARG A 53 5.37 6.86 -4.48
CA ARG A 53 5.79 7.55 -5.69
C ARG A 53 4.81 8.66 -6.05
N GLU A 54 3.51 8.39 -6.00
CA GLU A 54 2.45 9.38 -6.20
C GLU A 54 2.53 10.50 -5.18
N ARG A 55 2.62 10.20 -3.88
CA ARG A 55 2.79 11.23 -2.84
C ARG A 55 4.03 12.09 -3.10
N ARG A 56 5.13 11.49 -3.53
CA ARG A 56 6.34 12.22 -3.92
C ARG A 56 6.09 13.11 -5.14
N ILE A 57 5.43 12.60 -6.18
CA ILE A 57 5.08 13.35 -7.38
C ILE A 57 4.13 14.50 -7.03
N SER A 58 3.05 14.25 -6.29
CA SER A 58 2.10 15.28 -5.84
C SER A 58 2.78 16.35 -5.00
N ARG A 59 3.74 15.97 -4.13
CA ARG A 59 4.54 16.94 -3.37
C ARG A 59 5.38 17.79 -4.31
N LEU A 60 6.10 17.19 -5.25
CA LEU A 60 6.92 17.90 -6.23
C LEU A 60 6.06 18.80 -7.13
N LEU A 61 4.90 18.35 -7.59
CA LEU A 61 3.95 19.14 -8.38
C LEU A 61 3.46 20.36 -7.60
N ARG A 62 3.11 20.17 -6.32
CA ARG A 62 2.67 21.26 -5.43
C ARG A 62 3.80 22.24 -5.10
N GLU A 63 5.02 21.75 -4.90
CA GLU A 63 6.23 22.58 -4.70
C GLU A 63 6.62 23.33 -5.99
N SER A 64 6.39 22.73 -7.16
CA SER A 64 6.76 23.29 -8.45
C SER A 64 5.96 24.53 -8.84
N ARG A 65 4.87 24.87 -8.12
CA ARG A 65 3.97 26.01 -8.40
C ARG A 65 3.69 26.17 -9.90
N LEU A 66 3.56 25.06 -10.63
CA LEU A 66 3.27 25.12 -12.05
C LEU A 66 1.88 25.76 -12.18
N PRO A 67 1.75 26.86 -12.95
CA PRO A 67 0.42 27.38 -13.26
C PRO A 67 -0.32 26.24 -13.94
N LEU A 68 -1.46 25.86 -13.36
CA LEU A 68 -2.48 25.14 -14.12
C LEU A 68 -2.91 26.13 -15.19
N GLU A 69 -2.35 26.01 -16.40
CA GLU A 69 -2.92 26.61 -17.60
C GLU A 69 -4.27 25.98 -17.92
#